data_AF-A0A225WA18-F1
#
_entry.id   AF-A0A225WA18-F1
#
_cell.length_a   1.000
_cell.length_b   1.000
_cell.length_c   1.000
_cell.angle_alpha   90.00
_cell.angle_beta   90.00
_cell.angle_gamma   90.00
#
_symmetry.space_group_name_H-M   'P 1'
#
loop_
_entity.id
_entity.type
_entity.pdbx_description
1 polymer ?
#
loop_
_entity_poly.entity_id
_entity_poly.type
_entity_poly.pdbx_seq_one_letter_code
_entity_poly.pdbx_strand_id
1 'polypeptide(L)'
;MNGVSGFKGELVDMSDEELKKWWLDRGLPKDVYGDFSQLPMKLCIGDLLCSGEMVANGCMTPPSNAVEKLTGCKPTNWKDAMIKYNDIFPKLE
;
A
#
# COMPACT_ATOMS: atom_id res chain seq x y z
N MET A 1 -10.49 -4.93 5.78
CA MET A 1 -10.95 -4.55 4.43
C MET A 1 -12.47 -4.56 4.31
N ASN A 2 -13.16 -5.59 4.82
CA ASN A 2 -14.59 -5.85 4.56
C ASN A 2 -15.63 -4.81 5.06
N GLY A 3 -15.26 -3.85 5.93
CA GLY A 3 -16.25 -2.94 6.56
C GLY A 3 -16.56 -1.65 5.79
N VAL A 4 -15.68 -1.20 4.88
CA VAL A 4 -15.82 0.10 4.20
C VAL A 4 -16.28 -0.05 2.75
N SER A 5 -15.65 -0.93 1.96
CA SER A 5 -16.03 -1.16 0.56
C SER A 5 -17.10 -2.26 0.38
N GLY A 6 -17.33 -3.10 1.40
CA GLY A 6 -18.16 -4.30 1.28
C GLY A 6 -17.53 -5.43 0.43
N PHE A 7 -16.44 -5.15 -0.29
CA PHE A 7 -15.74 -6.13 -1.10
C PHE A 7 -15.04 -7.17 -0.24
N LYS A 8 -15.24 -8.45 -0.56
CA LYS A 8 -14.62 -9.60 0.11
C LYS A 8 -13.25 -9.87 -0.50
N GLY A 9 -12.28 -9.04 -0.17
CA GLY A 9 -10.87 -9.30 -0.51
C GLY A 9 -10.26 -10.36 0.40
N GLU A 10 -9.31 -11.12 -0.14
CA GLU A 10 -8.49 -12.08 0.61
C GLU A 10 -7.03 -11.58 0.65
N LEU A 11 -6.35 -11.81 1.78
CA LEU A 11 -4.92 -11.66 1.87
C LEU A 11 -4.28 -12.99 1.46
N VAL A 12 -3.48 -12.95 0.40
CA VAL A 12 -2.81 -14.13 -0.16
C VAL A 12 -1.32 -13.97 0.05
N ASP A 13 -0.68 -14.98 0.63
CA ASP A 13 0.77 -15.04 0.75
C ASP A 13 1.38 -15.29 -0.63
N MET A 14 2.37 -14.47 -0.99
CA MET A 14 3.09 -14.54 -2.26
C MET A 14 4.57 -14.35 -2.00
N SER A 15 5.43 -15.08 -2.72
CA SER A 15 6.87 -14.79 -2.73
C SER A 15 7.16 -13.47 -3.45
N ASP A 16 8.32 -12.88 -3.17
CA ASP A 16 8.76 -11.63 -3.81
C ASP A 16 8.77 -11.72 -5.34
N GLU A 17 9.18 -12.87 -5.90
CA GLU A 17 9.21 -13.09 -7.35
C GLU A 17 7.79 -13.17 -7.95
N GLU A 18 6.86 -13.83 -7.26
CA GLU A 18 5.46 -13.89 -7.70
C GLU A 18 4.81 -12.51 -7.63
N LEU A 19 4.99 -11.78 -6.52
CA LEU A 19 4.46 -10.44 -6.33
C LEU A 19 5.01 -9.48 -7.39
N LYS A 20 6.32 -9.52 -7.61
CA LYS A 20 7.02 -8.71 -8.62
C LYS A 20 6.48 -8.98 -10.01
N LYS A 21 6.38 -10.25 -10.41
CA LYS A 21 5.84 -10.63 -11.72
C LYS A 21 4.41 -10.14 -11.87
N TRP A 22 3.56 -10.36 -10.86
CA TRP A 22 2.15 -9.99 -10.88
C TRP A 22 1.93 -8.49 -11.13
N TRP A 23 2.72 -7.63 -10.50
CA TRP A 23 2.64 -6.18 -10.66
C TRP A 23 3.29 -5.67 -11.95
N LEU A 24 4.43 -6.24 -12.36
CA LEU A 24 5.07 -5.89 -13.63
C LEU A 24 4.17 -6.20 -14.83
N ASP A 25 3.50 -7.36 -14.81
CA ASP A 25 2.56 -7.75 -15.87
C ASP A 25 1.33 -6.80 -15.96
N ARG A 26 1.10 -5.97 -14.93
CA ARG A 26 0.03 -4.95 -14.84
C ARG A 26 0.53 -3.53 -15.07
N GLY A 27 1.80 -3.37 -15.47
CA GLY A 27 2.36 -2.08 -15.82
C GLY A 27 2.93 -1.28 -14.65
N LEU A 28 3.19 -1.91 -13.49
CA LEU A 28 3.90 -1.21 -12.41
C LEU A 28 5.36 -0.93 -12.83
N PRO A 29 5.85 0.31 -12.69
CA PRO A 29 7.25 0.65 -12.95
C PRO A 29 8.25 -0.14 -12.10
N LYS A 30 9.43 -0.37 -12.66
CA LYS A 30 10.56 -0.98 -11.93
C LYS A 30 11.20 -0.01 -10.93
N ASP A 31 11.27 1.27 -11.30
CA ASP A 31 11.87 2.33 -10.50
C ASP A 31 11.03 3.62 -10.55
N VAL A 32 11.48 4.64 -9.81
CA VAL A 32 10.80 5.93 -9.63
C VAL A 32 10.75 6.80 -10.89
N TYR A 33 11.46 6.44 -11.96
CA TYR A 33 11.49 7.18 -13.22
C TYR A 33 10.58 6.56 -14.30
N GLY A 34 9.87 5.47 -14.00
CA GLY A 34 8.98 4.83 -14.97
C GLY A 34 7.62 5.50 -15.14
N ASP A 35 6.79 4.89 -15.98
CA ASP A 35 5.45 5.40 -16.32
C ASP A 35 4.39 4.95 -15.30
N PHE A 36 3.90 5.90 -14.50
CA PHE A 36 2.85 5.66 -13.49
C PHE A 36 1.44 5.90 -14.03
N SER A 37 1.25 6.17 -15.33
CA SER A 37 -0.07 6.44 -15.90
C SER A 37 -0.99 5.20 -15.95
N GLN A 38 -0.41 4.00 -15.89
CA GLN A 38 -1.14 2.73 -16.06
C GLN A 38 -1.87 2.26 -14.79
N LEU A 39 -1.46 2.73 -13.61
CA LEU A 39 -2.00 2.30 -12.33
C LEU A 39 -2.27 3.49 -11.40
N PRO A 40 -3.30 3.45 -10.54
CA PRO A 40 -3.52 4.48 -9.52
C PRO A 40 -2.45 4.45 -8.40
N MET A 41 -1.51 3.51 -8.47
CA MET A 41 -0.43 3.31 -7.50
C MET A 41 0.81 4.12 -7.90
N LYS A 42 1.38 4.87 -6.95
CA LYS A 42 2.59 5.69 -7.13
C LYS A 42 3.86 5.06 -6.55
N LEU A 43 3.86 3.75 -6.37
CA LEU A 43 5.01 2.98 -5.89
C LEU A 43 5.63 2.25 -7.08
N CYS A 44 6.96 2.11 -7.10
CA CYS A 44 7.60 1.19 -8.03
C CYS A 44 7.83 -0.18 -7.38
N ILE A 45 8.22 -1.18 -8.18
CA ILE A 45 8.56 -2.52 -7.69
C ILE A 45 9.66 -2.47 -6.63
N GLY A 46 10.68 -1.63 -6.81
CA GLY A 46 11.74 -1.44 -5.83
C GLY A 46 11.21 -0.99 -4.46
N ASP A 47 10.27 -0.03 -4.45
CA ASP A 47 9.65 0.46 -3.22
C ASP A 47 8.81 -0.62 -2.55
N LEU A 48 8.04 -1.38 -3.35
CA LEU A 48 7.13 -2.42 -2.86
C LEU A 48 7.90 -3.53 -2.13
N LEU A 49 8.95 -4.06 -2.76
CA LEU A 49 9.74 -5.17 -2.20
C LEU A 49 10.56 -4.72 -0.98
N CYS A 50 11.25 -3.58 -1.08
CA CYS A 50 12.04 -3.04 0.03
C CYS A 50 11.16 -2.77 1.26
N SER A 51 9.98 -2.19 1.07
CA SER A 51 9.05 -1.94 2.17
C SER A 51 8.56 -3.24 2.81
N GLY A 52 8.28 -4.26 2.01
CA GLY A 52 7.91 -5.60 2.50
C GLY A 52 9.01 -6.23 3.36
N GLU A 53 10.25 -6.19 2.87
CA GLU A 53 11.43 -6.69 3.61
C GLU A 53 11.60 -5.97 4.96
N MET A 54 11.47 -4.64 4.98
CA MET A 54 11.61 -3.85 6.21
C MET A 54 10.52 -4.18 7.24
N VAL A 55 9.29 -4.46 6.78
CA VAL A 55 8.21 -4.94 7.67
C VAL A 55 8.54 -6.34 8.19
N ALA A 56 8.94 -7.27 7.33
CA ALA A 56 9.29 -8.63 7.70
C ALA A 56 10.44 -8.69 8.71
N ASN A 57 11.42 -7.81 8.56
CA ASN A 57 12.56 -7.67 9.47
C ASN A 57 12.22 -6.92 10.78
N GLY A 58 10.95 -6.52 10.98
CA GLY A 58 10.50 -5.86 12.20
C GLY A 58 10.95 -4.39 12.33
N CYS A 59 11.49 -3.79 11.27
CA CYS A 59 11.96 -2.40 11.27
C CYS A 59 10.81 -1.39 11.41
N MET A 60 9.56 -1.81 11.21
CA MET A 60 8.36 -0.98 11.35
C MET A 60 7.51 -1.31 12.59
N THR A 61 8.01 -2.15 13.51
CA THR A 61 7.26 -2.62 14.68
C THR A 61 7.04 -1.55 15.76
N PRO A 62 8.06 -0.77 16.17
CA PRO A 62 7.86 0.24 17.21
C PRO A 62 7.17 1.48 16.64
N PRO A 63 5.99 1.87 17.14
CA PRO A 63 5.36 3.11 16.71
C PRO A 63 6.17 4.31 17.20
N SER A 64 6.28 5.34 16.36
CA SER A 64 6.87 6.63 16.72
C SER A 64 5.79 7.69 16.92
N ASN A 65 6.03 8.64 17.85
CA ASN A 65 5.18 9.82 18.03
C ASN A 65 5.71 11.06 17.29
N ALA A 66 6.55 10.86 16.26
CA ALA A 66 7.14 11.95 15.49
C ALA A 66 6.10 12.91 14.88
N VAL A 67 4.99 12.40 14.34
CA VAL A 67 3.94 13.24 13.75
C VAL A 67 3.36 14.21 14.79
N GLU A 68 3.00 13.70 15.97
CA GLU A 68 2.45 14.53 17.05
C GLU A 68 3.48 15.53 17.58
N LYS A 69 4.74 15.12 17.75
CA LYS A 69 5.81 16.02 18.20
C LYS A 69 6.12 17.15 17.21
N LEU A 70 6.12 16.85 15.91
CA LEU A 70 6.51 17.81 14.87
C LEU A 70 5.37 18.71 14.43
N THR A 71 4.12 18.24 14.52
CA THR A 71 2.95 18.97 13.98
C THR A 71 1.97 19.43 15.05
N GLY A 72 2.06 18.92 16.28
CA GLY A 72 1.04 19.11 17.32
C GLY A 72 -0.27 18.35 17.08
N CYS A 73 -0.37 17.60 15.97
CA CYS A 73 -1.55 16.83 15.60
C CYS A 73 -1.27 15.33 15.66
N LYS A 74 -2.27 14.55 16.10
CA LYS A 74 -2.18 13.09 16.02
C LYS A 74 -2.16 12.62 14.55
N PRO A 75 -1.41 11.56 14.21
CA PRO A 75 -1.46 10.99 12.87
C PRO A 75 -2.87 10.50 12.54
N THR A 76 -3.28 10.68 11.28
CA THR A 76 -4.55 10.15 10.79
C THR A 76 -4.55 8.63 10.86
N ASN A 77 -5.63 8.03 11.34
CA ASN A 77 -5.79 6.58 11.32
C ASN A 77 -5.88 6.09 9.86
N TRP A 78 -5.23 4.98 9.53
CA TRP A 78 -5.24 4.45 8.16
C TRP A 78 -6.66 4.15 7.64
N LYS A 79 -7.61 3.77 8.52
CA LYS A 79 -9.00 3.54 8.14
C LYS A 79 -9.69 4.82 7.71
N ASP A 80 -9.45 5.92 8.42
CA ASP A 80 -10.02 7.24 8.08
C ASP A 80 -9.41 7.78 6.78
N ALA A 81 -8.11 7.55 6.59
CA ALA A 81 -7.43 7.91 5.35
C ALA A 81 -7.99 7.14 4.14
N MET A 82 -8.37 5.87 4.33
CA MET A 82 -8.95 5.03 3.27
C MET A 82 -10.33 5.51 2.79
N ILE A 83 -11.14 6.13 3.66
CA ILE A 83 -12.49 6.62 3.28
C ILE A 83 -12.41 7.61 2.10
N LYS A 84 -11.31 8.35 1.98
CA LYS A 84 -11.06 9.28 0.85
C LYS A 84 -11.02 8.58 -0.51
N TYR A 85 -10.78 7.28 -0.54
CA TYR A 85 -10.66 6.46 -1.74
C TYR A 85 -11.85 5.52 -1.92
N ASN A 86 -12.96 5.76 -1.20
CA ASN A 86 -14.13 4.86 -1.24
C ASN A 86 -14.64 4.61 -2.67
N ASP A 87 -14.61 5.62 -3.52
CA ASP A 87 -15.17 5.56 -4.87
C ASP A 87 -14.33 4.75 -5.86
N ILE A 88 -13.07 4.46 -5.56
CA ILE A 88 -12.18 3.66 -6.43
C ILE A 88 -12.13 2.18 -6.03
N PHE A 89 -12.69 1.81 -4.88
CA PHE A 89 -12.75 0.40 -4.48
C PHE A 89 -13.80 -0.36 -5.31
N PRO A 90 -13.57 -1.66 -5.60
CA PRO A 90 -14.58 -2.50 -6.21
C PRO A 90 -15.86 -2.49 -5.39
N LYS A 91 -17.00 -2.29 -6.05
CA LYS A 91 -18.33 -2.38 -5.44
C LYS A 91 -18.83 -3.82 -5.58
N LEU A 92 -19.64 -4.27 -4.63
CA LEU A 92 -20.44 -5.49 -4.82
C LEU A 92 -21.39 -5.21 -5.99
N GLU A 93 -21.31 -6.02 -7.06
CA GLU A 93 -22.39 -6.11 -8.05
C GLU A 93 -23.69 -6.60 -7.40
#